data_AF-A0A6N7NVU1-F1
#
_entry.id   AF-A0A6N7NVU1-F1
#
_cell.length_a   1.000
_cell.length_b   1.000
_cell.length_c   1.000
_cell.angle_alpha   90.00
_cell.angle_beta   90.00
_cell.angle_gamma   90.00
#
_symmetry.space_group_name_H-M   'P 1'
#
loop_
_entity.id
_entity.type
_entity.pdbx_description
1 polymer ?
#
loop_
_entity_poly.entity_id
_entity_poly.type
_entity_poly.pdbx_seq_one_letter_code
_entity_poly.pdbx_strand_id
1 'polypeptide(L)'
;MNEHRLSSGDNLDAYFTNGRESLAVEVKASNASDAELMRGIYQPIKYRAVLRAECIALRKLALCDAVLVSTRQLGKACRALAKRSHVDFVRVPAEAEK
;
A
#
# COMPACT_ATOMS: atom_id res chain seq x y z
N MET A 1 8.92 -10.69 8.69
CA MET A 1 8.34 -9.49 8.05
C MET A 1 8.96 -8.28 8.71
N ASN A 2 9.54 -7.36 7.94
CA ASN A 2 10.03 -6.09 8.49
C ASN A 2 8.95 -5.05 8.24
N GLU A 3 8.08 -4.87 9.23
CA GLU A 3 7.26 -3.66 9.31
C GLU A 3 8.21 -2.45 9.28
N HIS A 4 7.96 -1.51 8.35
CA HIS A 4 8.79 -0.33 8.20
C HIS A 4 8.00 0.89 8.68
N ARG A 5 8.58 1.64 9.61
CA ARG A 5 7.99 2.87 10.10
C ARG A 5 8.46 4.05 9.28
N LEU A 6 7.51 4.74 8.67
CA LEU A 6 7.75 6.00 7.98
C LEU A 6 8.05 7.12 8.98
N SER A 7 8.71 8.17 8.52
CA SER A 7 9.03 9.38 9.30
C SER A 7 7.78 10.16 9.70
N SER A 8 6.65 9.95 9.01
CA SER A 8 5.33 10.45 9.44
C SER A 8 4.80 9.75 10.70
N GLY A 9 5.40 8.62 11.09
CA GLY A 9 4.97 7.77 12.19
C GLY A 9 4.03 6.63 11.78
N ASP A 10 3.56 6.60 10.52
CA ASP A 10 2.78 5.50 9.96
C ASP A 10 3.64 4.22 9.84
N ASN A 11 3.02 3.06 10.09
CA ASN A 11 3.65 1.76 9.88
C ASN A 11 3.16 1.16 8.55
N LEU A 12 4.11 0.58 7.80
CA LEU A 12 3.85 -0.20 6.60
C LEU A 12 3.71 -1.68 6.96
N ASP A 13 2.68 -2.36 6.47
CA ASP A 13 2.50 -3.81 6.69
C ASP A 13 3.66 -4.61 6.08
N ALA A 14 4.10 -4.22 4.88
CA ALA A 14 5.35 -4.68 4.31
C ALA A 14 6.02 -3.60 3.44
N TYR A 15 7.35 -3.69 3.36
CA TYR A 15 8.16 -2.75 2.59
C TYR A 15 9.30 -3.47 1.89
N PHE A 16 9.39 -3.28 0.58
CA PHE A 16 10.45 -3.83 -0.25
C PHE A 16 11.26 -2.68 -0.84
N THR A 17 12.58 -2.79 -0.82
CA THR A 17 13.45 -1.81 -1.47
C THR A 17 14.77 -2.43 -1.90
N ASN A 18 15.32 -1.93 -3.00
CA ASN A 18 16.68 -2.23 -3.47
C ASN A 18 17.59 -0.98 -3.44
N GLY A 19 17.12 0.11 -2.81
CA GLY A 19 17.80 1.40 -2.75
C GLY A 19 17.53 2.33 -3.94
N ARG A 20 17.07 1.81 -5.08
CA ARG A 20 16.64 2.60 -6.26
C ARG A 20 15.13 2.62 -6.43
N GLU A 21 14.46 1.58 -5.95
CA GLU A 21 13.03 1.42 -5.99
C GLU A 21 12.55 0.98 -4.62
N SER A 22 11.33 1.42 -4.29
CA SER A 22 10.68 1.21 -3.02
C SER A 22 9.21 0.90 -3.26
N LEU A 23 8.75 -0.22 -2.73
CA LEU A 23 7.36 -0.66 -2.81
C LEU A 23 6.82 -0.88 -1.39
N ALA A 24 5.88 -0.03 -0.99
CA ALA A 24 5.08 -0.24 0.21
C ALA A 24 3.86 -1.10 -0.10
N VAL A 25 3.48 -1.96 0.84
CA VAL A 25 2.33 -2.85 0.70
C VAL A 25 1.40 -2.63 1.87
N GLU A 26 0.13 -2.32 1.57
CA GLU A 26 -0.98 -2.38 2.51
C GLU A 26 -1.69 -3.71 2.33
N VAL A 27 -1.98 -4.42 3.41
CA VAL A 27 -2.65 -5.72 3.40
C VAL A 27 -4.02 -5.62 4.07
N LYS A 28 -5.01 -6.28 3.46
CA LYS A 28 -6.35 -6.46 4.03
C LYS A 28 -6.76 -7.92 3.93
N ALA A 29 -7.19 -8.49 5.04
CA ALA A 29 -7.63 -9.87 5.12
C ALA A 29 -8.98 -10.10 4.41
N SER A 30 -9.33 -11.38 4.24
CA SER A 30 -10.54 -11.87 3.57
C SER A 30 -11.83 -11.38 4.23
N ASN A 31 -11.78 -11.13 5.54
CA ASN A 31 -12.91 -10.65 6.34
C ASN A 31 -13.02 -9.11 6.40
N ALA A 32 -12.10 -8.36 5.79
CA ALA A 32 -12.16 -6.90 5.77
C ALA A 32 -13.45 -6.43 5.09
N SER A 33 -14.25 -5.60 5.76
CA SER A 33 -15.46 -4.98 5.25
C SER A 33 -15.19 -4.03 4.06
N ASP A 34 -16.24 -3.64 3.33
CA ASP A 34 -16.10 -2.67 2.24
C ASP A 34 -15.58 -1.33 2.73
N ALA A 35 -15.99 -0.92 3.94
CA ALA A 35 -15.48 0.29 4.58
C ALA A 35 -13.99 0.18 4.91
N GLU A 36 -13.53 -0.98 5.38
CA GLU A 36 -12.11 -1.23 5.65
C GLU A 36 -11.28 -1.28 4.37
N LEU A 37 -11.78 -1.91 3.30
CA LEU A 37 -11.13 -1.88 1.99
C LEU A 37 -11.07 -0.47 1.43
N MET A 38 -12.14 0.31 1.57
CA MET A 38 -12.15 1.72 1.16
C MET A 38 -11.11 2.54 1.92
N ARG A 39 -10.99 2.34 3.24
CA ARG A 39 -9.93 2.95 4.04
C ARG A 39 -8.54 2.49 3.60
N GLY A 40 -8.37 1.19 3.33
CA GLY A 40 -7.13 0.60 2.87
C GLY A 40 -6.62 1.20 1.55
N ILE A 41 -7.49 1.68 0.66
CA ILE A 41 -7.07 2.36 -0.58
C ILE A 41 -6.33 3.68 -0.29
N TYR A 42 -6.68 4.39 0.78
CA TYR A 42 -6.02 5.66 1.11
C TYR A 42 -4.60 5.45 1.66
N GLN A 43 -4.28 4.26 2.17
CA GLN A 43 -2.98 3.96 2.76
C GLN A 43 -1.84 4.00 1.72
N PRO A 44 -1.91 3.29 0.57
CA PRO A 44 -0.94 3.46 -0.52
C PRO A 44 -0.77 4.91 -1.01
N ILE A 45 -1.81 5.73 -0.96
CA ILE A 45 -1.71 7.16 -1.32
C ILE A 45 -0.81 7.89 -0.32
N LYS A 46 -1.07 7.71 0.98
CA LYS A 46 -0.25 8.28 2.06
C LYS A 46 1.19 7.78 1.98
N TYR A 47 1.39 6.48 1.84
CA TYR A 47 2.71 5.86 1.82
C TYR A 47 3.56 6.40 0.68
N ARG A 48 3.03 6.51 -0.53
CA ARG A 48 3.75 7.10 -1.67
C ARG A 48 4.14 8.55 -1.42
N ALA A 49 3.22 9.35 -0.87
CA ALA A 49 3.48 10.76 -0.60
C ALA A 49 4.63 10.92 0.42
N VAL A 50 4.59 10.16 1.51
CA VAL A 50 5.59 10.24 2.57
C VAL A 50 6.94 9.69 2.11
N LEU A 51 6.98 8.52 1.46
CA LEU A 51 8.23 7.95 0.93
C LEU A 51 8.92 8.88 -0.07
N ARG A 52 8.14 9.56 -0.93
CA ARG A 52 8.69 10.58 -1.85
C ARG A 52 9.25 11.78 -1.07
N ALA A 53 8.54 12.26 -0.05
CA ALA A 53 9.02 13.34 0.79
C ALA A 53 10.33 12.99 1.51
N GLU A 54 10.46 11.77 2.03
CA GLU A 54 11.70 11.27 2.64
C GLU A 54 12.86 11.19 1.64
N CYS A 55 12.59 10.71 0.42
CA CYS A 55 13.61 10.68 -0.62
C CYS A 55 14.11 12.08 -0.96
N ILE A 56 13.21 13.07 -1.07
CA ILE A 56 13.57 14.47 -1.27
C ILE A 56 14.43 14.99 -0.11
N ALA A 57 14.00 14.77 1.14
CA ALA A 57 14.71 15.22 2.33
C ALA A 57 16.13 14.62 2.43
N LEU A 58 16.29 13.36 2.03
CA LEU A 58 17.56 12.62 2.06
C LEU A 58 18.37 12.74 0.76
N ARG A 59 17.91 13.52 -0.23
CA ARG A 59 18.51 13.63 -1.58
C ARG A 59 18.72 12.27 -2.25
N LYS A 60 17.77 11.34 -2.07
CA LYS A 60 17.76 10.02 -2.71
C LYS A 60 16.99 10.10 -4.02
N LEU A 61 17.55 9.46 -5.05
CA LEU A 61 16.86 9.19 -6.30
C LEU A 61 16.27 7.79 -6.22
N ALA A 62 15.06 7.67 -5.66
CA ALA A 62 14.34 6.42 -5.60
C ALA A 62 12.93 6.55 -6.19
N LEU A 63 12.49 5.55 -6.92
CA LEU A 63 11.10 5.40 -7.34
C LEU A 63 10.31 4.84 -6.17
N CYS A 64 9.32 5.58 -5.69
CA CYS A 64 8.47 5.14 -4.58
C CYS A 64 7.06 4.87 -5.07
N ASP A 65 6.61 3.63 -4.86
CA ASP A 65 5.26 3.18 -5.14
C ASP A 65 4.64 2.43 -3.95
N ALA A 66 3.32 2.22 -4.02
CA ALA A 66 2.59 1.46 -3.02
C ALA A 66 1.35 0.78 -3.61
N VAL A 67 1.03 -0.40 -3.07
CA VAL A 67 -0.05 -1.26 -3.56
C VAL A 67 -0.95 -1.73 -2.41
N LEU A 68 -2.24 -1.93 -2.70
CA LEU A 68 -3.17 -2.62 -1.81
C LEU A 68 -3.26 -4.09 -2.20
N VAL A 69 -3.05 -4.98 -1.25
CA VAL A 69 -3.17 -6.42 -1.40
C VAL A 69 -4.32 -6.94 -0.56
N SER A 70 -5.15 -7.81 -1.14
CA SER A 70 -6.18 -8.53 -0.37
C SER A 70 -6.54 -9.86 -1.01
N THR A 71 -6.90 -10.84 -0.21
CA THR A 71 -7.58 -12.06 -0.69
C THR A 71 -9.01 -11.77 -1.14
N ARG A 72 -9.65 -10.76 -0.52
CA ARG A 72 -11.00 -10.30 -0.84
C ARG A 72 -10.99 -9.45 -2.10
N GLN A 73 -11.91 -9.76 -3.01
CA GLN A 73 -12.10 -8.96 -4.22
C GLN A 73 -12.71 -7.59 -3.84
N LEU A 74 -12.19 -6.51 -4.43
CA LEU A 74 -12.80 -5.19 -4.28
C LEU A 74 -14.22 -5.14 -4.85
N GLY A 75 -15.16 -4.57 -4.09
CA GLY A 75 -16.47 -4.18 -4.61
C GLY A 75 -16.37 -3.10 -5.70
N LYS A 76 -17.47 -2.84 -6.42
CA LYS A 76 -17.52 -1.88 -7.55
C LYS A 76 -17.06 -0.48 -7.14
N ALA A 77 -17.50 0.01 -5.98
CA ALA A 77 -17.13 1.33 -5.47
C ALA A 77 -15.64 1.42 -5.12
N CYS A 78 -15.10 0.44 -4.37
CA CYS A 78 -13.68 0.40 -4.03
C CYS A 78 -12.78 0.28 -5.26
N ARG A 79 -13.16 -0.55 -6.25
CA ARG A 79 -12.42 -0.65 -7.52
C ARG A 79 -12.40 0.67 -8.28
N ALA A 80 -13.54 1.38 -8.32
CA ALA A 80 -13.61 2.69 -8.95
C ALA A 80 -12.76 3.74 -8.23
N LEU A 81 -12.74 3.71 -6.89
CA LEU A 81 -11.88 4.57 -6.07
C LEU A 81 -10.40 4.28 -6.33
N ALA A 82 -9.97 3.01 -6.23
CA ALA A 82 -8.59 2.61 -6.48
C ALA A 82 -8.11 3.07 -7.86
N LYS A 83 -8.92 2.87 -8.90
CA LYS A 83 -8.61 3.34 -10.26
C LYS A 83 -8.45 4.86 -10.35
N ARG A 84 -9.38 5.64 -9.78
CA ARG A 84 -9.31 7.12 -9.83
C ARG A 84 -8.15 7.70 -9.00
N SER A 85 -7.75 6.99 -7.94
CA SER A 85 -6.65 7.39 -7.06
C SER A 85 -5.31 6.79 -7.47
N HIS A 86 -5.25 6.13 -8.64
CA HIS A 86 -4.05 5.45 -9.15
C HIS A 86 -3.44 4.51 -8.13
N VAL A 87 -4.26 3.74 -7.41
CA VAL A 87 -3.81 2.73 -6.45
C VAL A 87 -3.94 1.37 -7.12
N ASP A 88 -2.81 0.69 -7.26
CA ASP A 88 -2.81 -0.68 -7.73
C ASP A 88 -3.42 -1.60 -6.67
N PHE A 89 -4.22 -2.55 -7.13
CA PHE A 89 -4.84 -3.57 -6.31
C PHE A 89 -4.44 -4.95 -6.82
N VAL A 90 -3.86 -5.76 -5.94
CA VAL A 90 -3.49 -7.14 -6.24
C VAL A 90 -4.36 -8.06 -5.41
N ARG A 91 -5.17 -8.87 -6.10
CA ARG A 91 -5.86 -9.98 -5.45
C ARG A 91 -4.91 -11.16 -5.29
N VAL A 92 -4.76 -11.63 -4.07
CA VAL A 92 -3.98 -12.84 -3.76
C VAL A 92 -4.91 -14.05 -3.53
N PRO A 93 -4.42 -15.29 -3.74
CA PRO A 93 -5.16 -16.49 -3.41
C PRO A 93 -5.49 -16.56 -1.91
N ALA A 94 -6.61 -17.20 -1.54
CA ALA A 94 -7.05 -17.29 -0.14
C ALA A 94 -6.04 -18.07 0.72
N GLU A 95 -5.24 -18.93 0.11
CA GLU A 95 -4.18 -19.71 0.75
C GLU A 95 -3.05 -18.82 1.28
N ALA A 96 -2.92 -17.58 0.81
CA ALA A 96 -1.89 -16.64 1.26
C ALA A 96 -2.14 -16.08 2.69
N GLU A 97 -3.31 -16.35 3.27
CA GLU A 97 -3.63 -15.99 4.66
C GLU A 97 -3.26 -17.07 5.70
N LYS A 98 -2.74 -18.22 5.24
CA LYS A 98 -2.40 -19.36 6.10
C LYS A 98 -0.97 -19.29 6.64
#